data_AF-A0A968P2E2-F1
#
_entry.id   AF-A0A968P2E2-F1
#
_cell.length_a   1.000
_cell.length_b   1.000
_cell.length_c   1.000
_cell.angle_alpha   90.00
_cell.angle_beta   90.00
_cell.angle_gamma   90.00
#
_symmetry.space_group_name_H-M   'P 1'
#
loop_
_entity.id
_entity.type
_entity.pdbx_description
1 polymer ?
#
loop_
_entity_poly.entity_id
_entity_poly.type
_entity_poly.pdbx_seq_one_letter_code
_entity_poly.pdbx_strand_id
1 'polypeptide(L)'
;MSGSIAAFKACQVISRLTQEGSDVQVIATDSLSRFIGPATLEGLTGRKPLVDLWEGGHAMDHIHLTRWADAAVLCPASANTLARLAHGLADDMVSATALAWPIADKPFHIFPAMNTQMLRAPATQANLRLLSERGFRITPGRPRGPWPAAIQARGVCPNLTTSWRVCGSLSPHPARADCSSPGARRGSRSMEFVLYRTSAQARRRRP
;
A
#
# COMPACT_ATOMS: atom_id res chain seq x y z
N MET A 1 0.44 7.99 1.52
CA MET A 1 0.33 8.23 0.06
C MET A 1 1.15 9.45 -0.31
N SER A 2 1.90 9.44 -1.41
CA SER A 2 2.68 10.61 -1.86
C SER A 2 2.14 11.24 -3.15
N GLY A 3 2.44 12.52 -3.41
CA GLY A 3 2.14 13.18 -4.69
C GLY A 3 2.77 12.48 -5.90
N SER A 4 1.94 11.91 -6.77
CA SER A 4 2.30 11.28 -8.05
C SER A 4 1.03 11.06 -8.87
N ILE A 5 1.12 11.13 -10.20
CA ILE A 5 -0.02 10.83 -11.10
C ILE A 5 -0.57 9.41 -10.91
N ALA A 6 0.22 8.48 -10.35
CA ALA A 6 -0.25 7.14 -10.00
C ALA A 6 -1.26 7.10 -8.82
N ALA A 7 -1.51 8.23 -8.14
CA ALA A 7 -2.42 8.32 -7.00
C ALA A 7 -3.85 7.82 -7.31
N PHE A 8 -4.40 8.10 -8.49
CA PHE A 8 -5.73 7.60 -8.86
C PHE A 8 -5.82 6.07 -8.89
N LYS A 9 -4.71 5.37 -9.18
CA LYS A 9 -4.65 3.90 -9.13
C LYS A 9 -4.62 3.38 -7.70
N ALA A 10 -3.98 4.12 -6.79
CA ALA A 10 -4.00 3.79 -5.37
C ALA A 10 -5.40 3.97 -4.75
N CYS A 11 -6.23 4.91 -5.25
CA CYS A 11 -7.64 5.02 -4.86
C CYS A 11 -8.43 3.72 -5.14
N GLN A 12 -8.15 3.02 -6.24
CA GLN A 12 -8.77 1.72 -6.53
C GLN A 12 -8.35 0.63 -5.53
N VAL A 13 -7.10 0.68 -5.05
CA VAL A 13 -6.60 -0.24 -4.01
C VAL A 13 -7.30 0.03 -2.68
N ILE A 14 -7.39 1.30 -2.27
CA ILE A 14 -8.09 1.72 -1.04
C ILE A 14 -9.55 1.27 -1.08
N SER A 15 -10.27 1.56 -2.17
CA SER A 15 -11.66 1.16 -2.36
C SER A 15 -11.89 -0.34 -2.13
N ARG A 16 -11.00 -1.19 -2.66
CA ARG A 16 -11.07 -2.65 -2.54
C ARG A 16 -10.81 -3.13 -1.12
N LEU A 17 -9.78 -2.59 -0.46
CA LEU A 17 -9.49 -2.91 0.94
C LEU A 17 -10.68 -2.57 1.84
N THR A 18 -11.29 -1.40 1.65
CA THR A 18 -12.52 -1.02 2.37
C THR A 18 -13.67 -1.99 2.09
N GLN A 19 -13.89 -2.38 0.82
CA GLN A 19 -14.92 -3.35 0.41
C GLN A 19 -14.68 -4.76 0.98
N GLU A 20 -13.42 -5.16 1.14
CA GLU A 20 -13.00 -6.43 1.76
C GLU A 20 -13.07 -6.39 3.31
N GLY A 21 -13.57 -5.29 3.89
CA GLY A 21 -13.81 -5.14 5.34
C GLY A 21 -12.58 -4.73 6.14
N SER A 22 -11.58 -4.15 5.47
CA SER A 22 -10.38 -3.57 6.10
C SER A 22 -10.67 -2.15 6.61
N ASP A 23 -10.28 -1.85 7.83
CA ASP A 23 -10.50 -0.53 8.45
C ASP A 23 -9.36 0.44 8.07
N VAL A 24 -9.44 1.08 6.88
CA VAL A 24 -8.32 1.81 6.26
C VAL A 24 -8.21 3.27 6.72
N GLN A 25 -7.01 3.71 7.11
CA GLN A 25 -6.68 5.12 7.35
C GLN A 25 -5.67 5.61 6.31
N VAL A 26 -5.99 6.72 5.64
CA VAL A 26 -5.05 7.37 4.72
C VAL A 26 -4.26 8.45 5.44
N ILE A 27 -2.93 8.34 5.36
CA ILE A 27 -1.99 9.45 5.56
C ILE A 27 -1.48 9.92 4.19
N ALA A 28 -1.32 11.23 4.01
CA ALA A 28 -0.99 11.86 2.74
C ALA A 28 0.08 12.95 2.88
N THR A 29 0.95 13.09 1.89
CA THR A 29 1.81 14.28 1.75
C THR A 29 0.98 15.44 1.19
N ASP A 30 1.24 16.71 1.54
CA ASP A 30 0.58 17.88 0.95
C ASP A 30 0.50 17.81 -0.59
N SER A 31 1.60 17.42 -1.25
CA SER A 31 1.65 17.30 -2.72
C SER A 31 0.67 16.30 -3.33
N LEU A 32 0.01 15.45 -2.53
CA LEU A 32 -1.07 14.56 -2.98
C LEU A 32 -2.37 15.34 -3.26
N SER A 33 -2.66 16.38 -2.48
CA SER A 33 -3.88 17.19 -2.56
C SER A 33 -4.05 17.85 -3.93
N ARG A 34 -2.95 18.00 -4.69
CA ARG A 34 -2.91 18.50 -6.07
C ARG A 34 -3.34 17.47 -7.13
N PHE A 35 -3.43 16.19 -6.76
CA PHE A 35 -3.85 15.09 -7.64
C PHE A 35 -5.17 14.47 -7.21
N ILE A 36 -5.39 14.29 -5.91
CA ILE A 36 -6.59 13.67 -5.33
C ILE A 36 -7.04 14.54 -4.15
N GLY A 37 -8.26 15.07 -4.21
CA GLY A 37 -8.82 15.89 -3.13
C GLY A 37 -9.18 15.05 -1.89
N PRO A 38 -9.14 15.64 -0.68
CA PRO A 38 -9.37 14.92 0.58
C PRO A 38 -10.75 14.24 0.63
N ALA A 39 -11.79 14.89 0.11
CA ALA A 39 -13.15 14.34 0.03
C ALA A 39 -13.23 13.01 -0.75
N THR A 40 -12.33 12.77 -1.73
CA THR A 40 -12.28 11.49 -2.45
C THR A 40 -11.72 10.38 -1.55
N LEU A 41 -10.70 10.69 -0.75
CA LEU A 41 -10.10 9.72 0.17
C LEU A 41 -11.04 9.41 1.34
N GLU A 42 -11.75 10.43 1.82
CA GLU A 42 -12.79 10.29 2.83
C GLU A 42 -13.96 9.43 2.34
N GLY A 43 -14.50 9.69 1.15
CA GLY A 43 -15.56 8.87 0.56
C GLY A 43 -15.16 7.40 0.28
N LEU A 44 -13.86 7.11 0.15
CA LEU A 44 -13.34 5.76 -0.07
C LEU A 44 -13.00 4.98 1.21
N THR A 45 -12.87 5.67 2.35
CA THR A 45 -12.44 5.07 3.63
C THR A 45 -13.46 5.25 4.76
N GLY A 46 -14.40 6.18 4.62
CA GLY A 46 -15.25 6.65 5.72
C GLY A 46 -14.49 7.44 6.79
N ARG A 47 -13.27 7.93 6.47
CA ARG A 47 -12.38 8.62 7.43
C ARG A 47 -11.67 9.80 6.78
N LYS A 48 -11.56 10.92 7.50
CA LYS A 48 -10.77 12.07 7.07
C LYS A 48 -9.30 11.65 6.84
N PRO A 49 -8.69 11.96 5.67
CA PRO A 49 -7.26 11.71 5.46
C PRO A 49 -6.42 12.68 6.31
N LEU A 50 -5.33 12.17 6.88
CA LEU A 50 -4.39 12.98 7.67
C LEU A 50 -3.26 13.48 6.76
N VAL A 51 -3.05 14.79 6.71
CA VAL A 51 -2.09 15.43 5.79
C VAL A 51 -0.97 16.15 6.53
N ASP A 52 -1.32 16.98 7.50
CA ASP A 52 -0.38 17.80 8.27
C ASP A 52 -0.14 17.20 9.67
N LEU A 53 1.08 17.35 10.18
CA LEU A 53 1.47 17.05 11.55
C LEU A 53 0.94 18.08 12.56
N TRP A 54 0.75 19.31 12.10
CA TRP A 54 0.42 20.47 12.94
C TRP A 54 -1.08 20.81 12.96
N GLU A 55 -1.91 20.04 12.24
CA GLU A 55 -3.36 20.21 12.31
C GLU A 55 -3.86 19.89 13.74
N GLY A 56 -4.71 20.76 14.28
CA GLY A 56 -5.10 20.74 15.70
C GLY A 56 -5.67 19.38 16.14
N GLY A 57 -5.03 18.78 17.15
CA GLY A 57 -5.40 17.45 17.67
C GLY A 57 -4.61 16.27 17.08
N HIS A 58 -3.89 16.46 15.97
CA HIS A 58 -3.19 15.38 15.25
C HIS A 58 -1.70 15.23 15.57
N ALA A 59 -1.15 16.06 16.47
CA ALA A 59 0.27 16.10 16.81
C ALA A 59 0.87 14.73 17.23
N MET A 60 0.07 13.85 17.85
CA MET A 60 0.51 12.51 18.30
C MET A 60 0.08 11.38 17.36
N ASP A 61 -0.62 11.66 16.26
CA ASP A 61 -1.20 10.62 15.42
C ASP A 61 -0.15 9.78 14.68
N HIS A 62 1.00 10.36 14.35
CA HIS A 62 2.12 9.60 13.81
C HIS A 62 2.61 8.46 14.73
N ILE A 63 2.29 8.50 16.04
CA ILE A 63 2.52 7.41 17.01
C ILE A 63 1.23 6.61 17.28
N HIS A 64 0.04 7.21 17.26
CA HIS A 64 -1.21 6.47 17.42
C HIS A 64 -1.46 5.51 16.25
N LEU A 65 -1.14 5.92 15.02
CA LEU A 65 -1.29 5.12 13.80
C LEU A 65 -0.36 3.90 13.80
N THR A 66 0.89 4.04 14.26
CA THR A 66 1.85 2.91 14.34
C THR A 66 1.38 1.86 15.35
N ARG A 67 0.65 2.27 16.40
CA ARG A 67 0.00 1.36 17.36
C ARG A 67 -1.27 0.73 16.79
N TRP A 68 -2.15 1.52 16.17
CA TRP A 68 -3.47 1.11 15.70
C TRP A 68 -3.45 0.19 14.46
N ALA A 69 -2.59 0.46 13.48
CA ALA A 69 -2.53 -0.32 12.25
C ALA A 69 -1.76 -1.63 12.44
N ASP A 70 -2.21 -2.71 11.82
CA ASP A 70 -1.52 -3.99 11.86
C ASP A 70 -0.34 -4.02 10.87
N ALA A 71 -0.44 -3.33 9.73
CA ALA A 71 0.70 -3.03 8.86
C ALA A 71 0.52 -1.79 7.96
N ALA A 72 1.51 -1.44 7.12
CA ALA A 72 1.55 -0.18 6.36
C ALA A 72 1.92 -0.33 4.88
N VAL A 73 1.37 0.54 4.01
CA VAL A 73 1.75 0.68 2.59
C VAL A 73 1.96 2.14 2.21
N LEU A 74 3.09 2.41 1.58
CA LEU A 74 3.33 3.62 0.80
C LEU A 74 3.08 3.34 -0.68
N CYS A 75 1.87 3.66 -1.14
CA CYS A 75 1.47 3.59 -2.55
C CYS A 75 0.64 4.82 -2.94
N PRO A 76 0.98 5.56 -4.02
CA PRO A 76 2.29 5.55 -4.67
C PRO A 76 3.40 6.05 -3.71
N ALA A 77 4.65 5.67 -3.99
CA ALA A 77 5.86 6.22 -3.38
C ALA A 77 6.66 7.04 -4.43
N SER A 78 6.70 8.37 -4.26
CA SER A 78 7.48 9.27 -5.10
C SER A 78 8.96 9.23 -4.73
N ALA A 79 9.84 9.66 -5.64
CA ALA A 79 11.29 9.74 -5.37
C ALA A 79 11.61 10.62 -4.16
N ASN A 80 10.89 11.74 -3.98
CA ASN A 80 11.06 12.64 -2.84
C ASN A 80 10.72 11.96 -1.52
N THR A 81 9.59 11.24 -1.45
CA THR A 81 9.22 10.51 -0.23
C THR A 81 10.23 9.41 0.08
N LEU A 82 10.70 8.68 -0.94
CA LEU A 82 11.74 7.64 -0.75
C LEU A 82 13.07 8.21 -0.25
N ALA A 83 13.49 9.38 -0.75
CA ALA A 83 14.69 10.06 -0.25
C ALA A 83 14.54 10.46 1.22
N ARG A 84 13.41 11.06 1.60
CA ARG A 84 13.16 11.44 2.99
C ARG A 84 13.16 10.24 3.94
N LEU A 85 12.52 9.13 3.56
CA LEU A 85 12.57 7.88 4.36
C LEU A 85 14.00 7.29 4.44
N ALA A 86 14.74 7.29 3.33
CA ALA A 86 16.12 6.78 3.30
C ALA A 86 17.07 7.61 4.19
N HIS A 87 16.87 8.93 4.26
CA HIS A 87 17.68 9.82 5.09
C HIS A 87 17.12 10.09 6.50
N GLY A 88 15.97 9.50 6.86
CA GLY A 88 15.36 9.68 8.19
C GLY A 88 14.75 11.06 8.43
N LEU A 89 14.38 11.78 7.37
CA LEU A 89 13.72 13.08 7.46
C LEU A 89 12.24 12.87 7.78
N ALA A 90 11.74 13.51 8.84
CA ALA A 90 10.39 13.37 9.40
C ALA A 90 9.63 14.70 9.39
N ASP A 91 9.53 15.30 8.20
CA ASP A 91 8.97 16.62 7.90
C ASP A 91 7.46 16.64 7.60
N ASP A 92 6.83 15.49 7.35
CA ASP A 92 5.38 15.38 7.13
C ASP A 92 4.78 14.13 7.79
N MET A 93 3.45 14.05 7.82
CA MET A 93 2.72 12.95 8.46
C MET A 93 3.12 11.56 7.91
N VAL A 94 3.50 11.47 6.63
CA VAL A 94 3.92 10.21 5.98
C VAL A 94 5.33 9.83 6.42
N SER A 95 6.25 10.79 6.42
CA SER A 95 7.66 10.56 6.74
C SER A 95 7.88 10.32 8.24
N ALA A 96 7.19 11.07 9.11
CA ALA A 96 7.19 10.85 10.56
C ALA A 96 6.58 9.51 10.97
N THR A 97 5.40 9.15 10.45
CA THR A 97 4.75 7.85 10.76
C THR A 97 5.61 6.67 10.31
N ALA A 98 6.31 6.78 9.17
CA ALA A 98 7.17 5.73 8.65
C ALA A 98 8.51 5.62 9.40
N LEU A 99 9.03 6.71 9.97
CA LEU A 99 10.21 6.68 10.85
C LEU A 99 9.88 6.07 12.22
N ALA A 100 8.70 6.38 12.77
CA ALA A 100 8.21 5.82 14.03
C ALA A 100 7.66 4.38 13.90
N TRP A 101 7.83 3.73 12.75
CA TRP A 101 7.19 2.45 12.44
C TRP A 101 7.97 1.25 12.99
N PRO A 102 7.34 0.34 13.78
CA PRO A 102 8.00 -0.85 14.33
C PRO A 102 8.19 -1.93 13.25
N ILE A 103 9.21 -1.76 12.41
CA ILE A 103 9.42 -2.58 11.21
C ILE A 103 9.79 -4.04 11.49
N ALA A 104 10.26 -4.35 12.71
CA ALA A 104 10.50 -5.70 13.18
C ALA A 104 9.20 -6.49 13.43
N ASP A 105 8.16 -5.82 13.94
CA ASP A 105 6.89 -6.43 14.33
C ASP A 105 5.84 -6.37 13.23
N LYS A 106 5.83 -5.27 12.46
CA LYS A 106 4.75 -4.94 11.51
C LYS A 106 5.30 -4.64 10.12
N PRO A 107 4.84 -5.30 9.05
CA PRO A 107 5.40 -5.07 7.74
C PRO A 107 5.05 -3.69 7.14
N PHE A 108 6.05 -3.03 6.55
CA PHE A 108 5.90 -1.81 5.78
C PHE A 108 6.23 -2.08 4.31
N HIS A 109 5.25 -1.92 3.43
CA HIS A 109 5.39 -2.14 1.99
C HIS A 109 5.53 -0.83 1.21
N ILE A 110 6.43 -0.81 0.22
CA ILE A 110 6.72 0.38 -0.59
C ILE A 110 6.49 0.08 -2.07
N PHE A 111 5.74 0.94 -2.77
CA PHE A 111 5.45 0.83 -4.19
C PHE A 111 5.96 2.08 -4.95
N PRO A 112 7.23 2.09 -5.41
CA PRO A 112 7.82 3.20 -6.17
C PRO A 112 7.03 3.51 -7.45
N ALA A 113 6.64 4.76 -7.64
CA ALA A 113 5.86 5.21 -8.78
C ALA A 113 6.34 6.60 -9.26
N MET A 114 7.24 6.57 -10.25
CA MET A 114 7.94 7.73 -10.81
C MET A 114 8.35 7.45 -12.27
N ASN A 115 8.90 8.46 -12.95
CA ASN A 115 9.48 8.29 -14.29
C ASN A 115 10.64 7.27 -14.29
N THR A 116 10.78 6.48 -15.35
CA THR A 116 11.83 5.44 -15.49
C THR A 116 13.26 5.98 -15.26
N GLN A 117 13.55 7.22 -15.68
CA GLN A 117 14.87 7.84 -15.44
C GLN A 117 15.07 8.19 -13.97
N MET A 118 14.04 8.73 -13.30
CA MET A 118 14.09 8.96 -11.84
C MET A 118 14.27 7.65 -11.07
N LEU A 119 13.66 6.55 -11.53
CA LEU A 119 13.82 5.24 -10.91
C LEU A 119 15.24 4.70 -11.10
N ARG A 120 15.84 4.90 -12.28
CA ARG A 120 17.21 4.45 -12.60
C ARG A 120 18.31 5.35 -11.99
N ALA A 121 17.98 6.56 -11.56
CA ALA A 121 18.95 7.50 -10.99
C ALA A 121 19.74 6.86 -9.83
N PRO A 122 21.08 7.05 -9.77
CA PRO A 122 21.92 6.43 -8.73
C PRO A 122 21.46 6.73 -7.30
N ALA A 123 21.02 7.96 -7.03
CA ALA A 123 20.47 8.37 -5.74
C ALA A 123 19.21 7.58 -5.36
N THR A 124 18.25 7.44 -6.28
CA THR A 124 17.05 6.62 -6.05
C THR A 124 17.41 5.15 -5.81
N GLN A 125 18.35 4.60 -6.58
CA GLN A 125 18.80 3.22 -6.41
C GLN A 125 19.52 2.99 -5.07
N ALA A 126 20.33 3.96 -4.60
CA ALA A 126 20.93 3.93 -3.27
C ALA A 126 19.86 3.99 -2.16
N ASN A 127 18.89 4.89 -2.30
CA ASN A 127 17.78 5.04 -1.34
C ASN A 127 16.92 3.77 -1.26
N LEU A 128 16.65 3.11 -2.39
CA LEU A 128 15.93 1.84 -2.41
C LEU A 128 16.74 0.72 -1.74
N ARG A 129 18.06 0.64 -1.93
CA ARG A 129 18.90 -0.34 -1.20
C ARG A 129 18.88 -0.09 0.30
N LEU A 130 19.14 1.14 0.73
CA LEU A 130 19.15 1.53 2.15
C LEU A 130 17.81 1.28 2.85
N LEU A 131 16.68 1.52 2.16
CA LEU A 131 15.36 1.18 2.67
C LEU A 131 15.15 -0.34 2.77
N SER A 132 15.61 -1.12 1.78
CA SER A 132 15.54 -2.59 1.84
C SER A 132 16.40 -3.16 2.98
N GLU A 133 17.59 -2.61 3.22
CA GLU A 133 18.49 -2.99 4.33
C GLU A 133 17.86 -2.69 5.69
N ARG A 134 17.07 -1.62 5.80
CA ARG A 134 16.26 -1.28 6.99
C ARG A 134 14.96 -2.09 7.13
N GLY A 135 14.73 -3.10 6.29
CA GLY A 135 13.57 -3.99 6.38
C GLY A 135 12.31 -3.54 5.64
N PHE A 136 12.34 -2.41 4.90
CA PHE A 136 11.18 -1.99 4.10
C PHE A 136 10.97 -2.95 2.91
N ARG A 137 9.73 -3.42 2.74
CA ARG A 137 9.36 -4.40 1.70
C ARG A 137 9.06 -3.69 0.38
N ILE A 138 10.11 -3.43 -0.40
CA ILE A 138 10.02 -2.71 -1.67
C ILE A 138 9.52 -3.62 -2.80
N THR A 139 8.46 -3.19 -3.48
CA THR A 139 7.95 -3.84 -4.69
C THR A 139 8.47 -3.12 -5.94
N PRO A 140 9.33 -3.75 -6.78
CA PRO A 140 9.83 -3.11 -7.99
C PRO A 140 8.69 -2.82 -8.99
N GLY A 141 8.73 -1.63 -9.58
CA GLY A 141 7.63 -0.97 -10.31
C GLY A 141 7.24 -1.54 -11.67
N ARG A 142 7.21 -2.87 -11.85
CA ARG A 142 6.54 -3.52 -12.97
C ARG A 142 5.62 -4.65 -12.49
N PRO A 143 4.40 -4.34 -12.03
CA PRO A 143 3.31 -5.30 -11.98
C PRO A 143 3.21 -6.05 -13.32
N ARG A 144 3.40 -7.38 -13.32
CA ARG A 144 2.86 -8.22 -14.40
C ARG A 144 1.40 -8.46 -14.05
N GLY A 145 0.50 -7.64 -14.61
CA GLY A 145 -0.95 -7.69 -14.36
C GLY A 145 -1.50 -6.46 -13.64
N PRO A 146 -2.80 -6.45 -13.29
CA PRO A 146 -3.44 -5.37 -12.57
C PRO A 146 -2.74 -5.05 -11.25
N TRP A 147 -2.66 -3.77 -10.87
CA TRP A 147 -1.99 -3.32 -9.65
C TRP A 147 -2.41 -4.11 -8.38
N PRO A 148 -3.71 -4.43 -8.16
CA PRO A 148 -4.14 -5.24 -7.02
C PRO A 148 -3.60 -6.68 -7.04
N ALA A 149 -3.40 -7.28 -8.22
CA ALA A 149 -2.81 -8.61 -8.35
C ALA A 149 -1.31 -8.64 -8.00
N ALA A 150 -0.59 -7.53 -8.21
CA ALA A 150 0.82 -7.40 -7.77
C ALA A 150 0.97 -7.13 -6.27
N ILE A 151 -0.07 -6.58 -5.64
CA ILE A 151 -0.20 -6.48 -4.18
C ILE A 151 -0.52 -7.90 -3.61
N GLN A 152 -1.43 -8.64 -4.26
CA GLN A 152 -1.79 -10.01 -3.91
C GLN A 152 -0.62 -11.01 -4.01
N ALA A 153 0.07 -11.06 -5.15
CA ALA A 153 1.17 -12.01 -5.40
C ALA A 153 2.40 -11.84 -4.47
N ARG A 154 2.43 -10.79 -3.64
CA ARG A 154 3.55 -10.46 -2.75
C ARG A 154 3.22 -10.61 -1.26
N GLY A 155 2.09 -11.24 -0.93
CA GLY A 155 1.61 -11.37 0.44
C GLY A 155 1.27 -10.02 1.09
N VAL A 156 1.15 -8.96 0.29
CA VAL A 156 0.59 -7.70 0.76
C VAL A 156 -0.93 -7.83 0.83
N CYS A 157 -1.60 -8.56 -0.09
CA CYS A 157 -3.05 -8.82 0.01
C CYS A 157 -3.53 -10.22 -0.47
N PRO A 158 -3.45 -11.29 0.34
CA PRO A 158 -3.87 -12.64 -0.06
C PRO A 158 -5.36 -12.86 -0.47
N ASN A 159 -6.35 -12.22 0.17
CA ASN A 159 -7.78 -12.42 -0.13
C ASN A 159 -8.33 -11.51 -1.24
N LEU A 160 -7.49 -10.69 -1.90
CA LEU A 160 -7.87 -9.72 -2.92
C LEU A 160 -8.36 -10.40 -4.23
N THR A 161 -9.46 -11.15 -4.14
CA THR A 161 -10.01 -12.02 -5.19
C THR A 161 -10.61 -11.20 -6.30
N THR A 162 -9.78 -10.79 -7.26
CA THR A 162 -10.27 -10.22 -8.51
C THR A 162 -10.17 -11.21 -9.64
N SER A 163 -11.28 -11.90 -9.88
CA SER A 163 -11.55 -12.60 -11.14
C SER A 163 -11.68 -11.57 -12.28
N TRP A 164 -10.55 -11.11 -12.81
CA TRP A 164 -10.51 -10.48 -14.13
C TRP A 164 -10.43 -11.58 -15.18
N ARG A 165 -11.57 -12.02 -15.72
CA ARG A 165 -11.54 -12.55 -17.09
C ARG A 165 -11.10 -11.40 -17.98
N VAL A 166 -10.04 -11.61 -18.74
CA VAL A 166 -9.68 -10.71 -19.85
C VAL A 166 -10.82 -10.82 -20.87
N CYS A 167 -11.77 -9.89 -20.81
CA CYS A 167 -12.73 -9.69 -21.89
C CYS A 167 -11.99 -8.98 -23.02
N GLY A 168 -11.22 -9.77 -23.75
CA GLY A 168 -10.29 -9.38 -24.80
C GLY A 168 -10.12 -10.58 -25.70
N SER A 169 -11.21 -10.94 -26.38
CA SER A 169 -11.24 -12.01 -27.37
C SER A 169 -10.33 -11.66 -28.54
N LEU A 170 -9.16 -12.28 -28.59
CA LEU A 170 -8.41 -12.54 -29.81
C LEU A 170 -7.69 -13.88 -29.63
N SER A 171 -8.45 -14.95 -29.88
CA SER A 171 -7.88 -16.30 -30.04
C SER A 171 -6.88 -16.29 -31.19
N PRO A 172 -5.82 -17.10 -31.08
CA PRO A 172 -5.80 -18.25 -31.98
C PRO A 172 -5.83 -19.58 -31.22
N HIS A 173 -6.59 -20.51 -31.76
CA HIS A 173 -6.80 -21.88 -31.27
C HIS A 173 -5.76 -22.82 -31.92
N PRO A 174 -5.64 -24.10 -31.54
CA PRO A 174 -5.09 -24.59 -30.28
C PRO A 174 -3.95 -25.62 -30.46
N ALA A 175 -3.22 -25.94 -29.38
CA ALA A 175 -2.50 -27.21 -29.25
C ALA A 175 -2.71 -27.77 -27.84
N ARG A 176 -3.01 -29.08 -27.73
CA ARG A 176 -3.37 -29.79 -26.50
C ARG A 176 -2.18 -30.52 -25.88
N ALA A 177 -2.13 -30.53 -24.54
CA ALA A 177 -1.73 -31.66 -23.66
C ALA A 177 -1.81 -31.11 -22.21
N ASP A 178 -2.89 -31.28 -21.47
CA ASP A 178 -3.39 -32.52 -20.83
C ASP A 178 -2.51 -32.98 -19.65
N CYS A 179 -3.10 -32.92 -18.44
CA CYS A 179 -2.62 -33.50 -17.17
C CYS A 179 -3.69 -33.24 -16.09
N SER A 180 -4.66 -34.14 -16.02
CA SER A 180 -5.59 -34.23 -14.90
C SER A 180 -4.90 -34.77 -13.65
N SER A 181 -5.19 -34.20 -12.47
CA SER A 181 -5.74 -34.94 -11.30
C SER A 181 -5.91 -34.04 -10.07
N PRO A 182 -6.84 -34.37 -9.13
CA PRO A 182 -7.30 -33.44 -8.10
C PRO A 182 -6.71 -33.69 -6.70
N GLY A 183 -6.79 -32.66 -5.83
CA GLY A 183 -6.90 -32.87 -4.38
C GLY A 183 -5.86 -32.17 -3.51
N ALA A 184 -6.20 -30.97 -3.01
CA ALA A 184 -5.67 -30.46 -1.74
C ALA A 184 -6.59 -29.37 -1.16
N ARG A 185 -7.59 -29.74 -0.35
CA ARG A 185 -8.16 -28.78 0.60
C ARG A 185 -7.16 -28.58 1.74
N ARG A 186 -6.48 -27.44 1.79
CA ARG A 186 -5.89 -26.90 3.03
C ARG A 186 -6.32 -25.44 3.17
N GLY A 187 -7.07 -25.14 4.22
CA GLY A 187 -7.37 -23.77 4.59
C GLY A 187 -6.25 -23.19 5.46
N SER A 188 -5.82 -21.96 5.17
CA SER A 188 -4.99 -21.16 6.08
C SER A 188 -5.26 -19.66 5.87
N ARG A 189 -6.10 -19.15 6.77
CA ARG A 189 -6.41 -17.75 7.14
C ARG A 189 -5.48 -16.62 6.60
N SER A 190 -6.07 -15.73 5.80
CA SER A 190 -6.08 -14.23 5.80
C SER A 190 -4.92 -13.40 6.38
N MET A 191 -4.54 -12.28 5.69
CA MET A 191 -4.35 -10.86 6.18
C MET A 191 -3.42 -9.97 5.29
N GLU A 192 -3.65 -8.64 5.16
CA GLU A 192 -3.58 -7.92 3.83
C GLU A 192 -3.16 -6.41 3.74
N PHE A 193 -2.23 -5.89 4.55
CA PHE A 193 -2.16 -4.46 4.95
C PHE A 193 -1.58 -3.35 4.04
N VAL A 194 -2.41 -2.33 3.67
CA VAL A 194 -2.13 -0.85 3.80
C VAL A 194 -2.31 -0.45 5.28
N LEU A 195 -2.04 0.81 5.72
CA LEU A 195 -2.40 1.28 7.09
C LEU A 195 -3.88 1.05 7.39
N TYR A 196 -4.15 -0.10 8.00
CA TYR A 196 -5.49 -0.55 8.33
C TYR A 196 -5.44 -1.53 9.49
N ARG A 197 -6.60 -1.72 10.13
CA ARG A 197 -6.81 -2.69 11.20
C ARG A 197 -7.77 -3.80 10.78
N THR A 198 -7.47 -5.04 11.14
CA THR A 198 -8.35 -6.17 10.84
C THR A 198 -9.57 -6.24 11.78
N SER A 199 -10.74 -6.43 11.18
CA SER A 199 -12.03 -6.57 11.86
C SER A 199 -12.08 -7.72 12.89
N ALA A 200 -11.19 -8.72 12.75
CA ALA A 200 -11.04 -9.83 13.70
C ALA A 200 -10.64 -9.39 15.12
N GLN A 201 -9.83 -8.32 15.27
CA GLN A 201 -9.48 -7.77 16.58
C GLN A 201 -10.49 -6.72 17.07
N ALA A 202 -11.20 -6.03 16.18
CA ALA A 202 -12.18 -5.01 16.55
C ALA A 202 -13.34 -5.60 17.39
N ARG A 203 -13.77 -6.84 17.10
CA ARG A 203 -14.84 -7.52 17.85
C ARG A 203 -14.42 -8.08 19.22
N ARG A 204 -13.13 -8.13 19.56
CA ARG A 204 -12.64 -8.65 20.86
C ARG A 204 -12.45 -7.58 21.94
N ARG A 205 -12.73 -6.30 21.64
CA ARG A 205 -12.57 -5.17 22.56
C ARG A 205 -13.73 -4.16 22.46
N ARG A 206 -14.96 -4.67 22.53
CA ARG A 206 -16.09 -3.89 23.09
C ARG A 206 -16.43 -4.51 24.45
N PRO A 207 -16.68 -3.70 25.49
CA PRO A 207 -17.21 -4.20 26.76
C PRO A 207 -18.64 -4.76 26.56
#